data_AF-A0A954PX96-F1
#
_entry.id   AF-A0A954PX96-F1
#
_cell.length_a   1.000
_cell.length_b   1.000
_cell.length_c   1.000
_cell.angle_alpha   90.00
_cell.angle_beta   90.00
_cell.angle_gamma   90.00
#
_symmetry.space_group_name_H-M   'P 1'
#
loop_
_entity.id
_entity.type
_entity.pdbx_description
1 polymer ?
#
loop_
_entity_poly.entity_id
_entity_poly.type
_entity_poly.pdbx_seq_one_letter_code
_entity_poly.pdbx_strand_id
1 'polypeptide(L)'
;IYGQSCGGYFYPVWLTEHREARAALDRTGWNRLTISAKGNVVKTWVNGVPVAHWVDDGTYAKGFFGLQIHQGKQGKVLWKDIRVKELSAE
;
A
#
# COMPACT_ATOMS: atom_id res chain seq x y z
N ILE A 1 1.77 1.14 -6.05
CA ILE A 1 0.77 2.19 -5.75
C ILE A 1 -0.05 2.42 -7.01
N TYR A 2 -1.37 2.39 -6.86
CA TYR A 2 -2.33 2.45 -7.96
C TYR A 2 -3.41 3.48 -7.62
N GLY A 3 -3.65 4.41 -8.54
CA GLY A 3 -4.70 5.41 -8.46
C GLY A 3 -5.89 5.00 -9.33
N GLN A 4 -6.91 4.43 -8.69
CA GLN A 4 -8.17 4.13 -9.37
C GLN A 4 -8.82 5.45 -9.80
N SER A 5 -9.03 5.61 -11.12
CA SER A 5 -9.48 6.86 -11.75
C SER A 5 -8.48 8.03 -11.73
N CYS A 6 -7.21 7.79 -11.36
CA CYS A 6 -6.15 8.81 -11.30
C CYS A 6 -4.99 8.51 -12.26
N GLY A 7 -5.25 7.84 -13.39
CA GLY A 7 -4.19 7.53 -14.37
C GLY A 7 -3.44 6.21 -14.15
N GLY A 8 -3.85 5.39 -13.18
CA GLY A 8 -3.40 4.00 -13.06
C GLY A 8 -2.19 3.80 -12.14
N TYR A 9 -1.17 3.06 -12.60
CA TYR A 9 -0.04 2.67 -11.76
C TYR A 9 0.99 3.80 -11.62
N PHE A 10 1.06 4.40 -10.43
CA PHE A 10 2.16 5.31 -10.07
C PHE A 10 3.43 4.57 -9.66
N TYR A 11 3.29 3.37 -9.08
CA TYR A 11 4.41 2.53 -8.68
C TYR A 11 4.08 1.06 -8.95
N PRO A 12 4.51 0.49 -10.09
CA PRO A 12 4.24 -0.90 -10.43
C PRO A 12 5.18 -1.87 -9.70
N VAL A 13 4.68 -3.05 -9.30
CA VAL A 13 5.45 -4.05 -8.53
C VAL A 13 5.71 -5.36 -9.28
N TRP A 14 5.63 -5.35 -10.61
CA TRP A 14 5.79 -6.55 -11.46
C TRP A 14 7.19 -6.78 -12.02
N LEU A 15 8.09 -5.77 -11.95
CA LEU A 15 9.47 -5.90 -12.45
C LEU A 15 10.32 -6.92 -11.68
N THR A 16 11.40 -7.40 -12.27
CA THR A 16 12.29 -8.43 -11.68
C THR A 16 12.88 -7.98 -10.35
N GLU A 17 13.19 -6.69 -10.21
CA GLU A 17 13.74 -6.03 -9.04
C GLU A 17 12.80 -6.14 -7.83
N HIS A 18 11.48 -6.23 -8.08
CA HIS A 18 10.47 -6.37 -7.03
C HIS A 18 10.20 -7.84 -6.64
N ARG A 19 11.04 -8.80 -7.07
CA ARG A 19 10.87 -10.23 -6.75
C ARG A 19 10.78 -10.51 -5.26
N GLU A 20 11.59 -9.83 -4.45
CA GLU A 20 11.61 -10.01 -3.00
C GLU A 20 10.31 -9.52 -2.36
N ALA A 21 9.84 -8.33 -2.76
CA ALA A 21 8.56 -7.79 -2.34
C ALA A 21 7.38 -8.71 -2.68
N ARG A 22 7.38 -9.32 -3.88
CA ARG A 22 6.35 -10.30 -4.26
C ARG A 22 6.46 -11.61 -3.48
N ALA A 23 7.67 -12.06 -3.19
CA ALA A 23 7.92 -13.27 -2.42
C ALA A 23 7.57 -13.13 -0.93
N ALA A 24 7.49 -11.90 -0.42
CA ALA A 24 7.14 -11.62 0.96
C ALA A 24 5.67 -11.96 1.31
N LEU A 25 4.79 -12.14 0.32
CA LEU A 25 3.37 -12.37 0.53
C LEU A 25 3.08 -13.79 1.04
N ASP A 26 2.42 -13.90 2.20
CA ASP A 26 1.79 -15.14 2.64
C ASP A 26 0.42 -15.28 1.95
N ARG A 27 0.27 -16.30 1.10
CA ARG A 27 -0.96 -16.51 0.31
C ARG A 27 -2.05 -17.27 1.07
N THR A 28 -1.73 -17.85 2.21
CA THR A 28 -2.66 -18.69 2.99
C THR A 28 -2.94 -18.11 4.38
N GLY A 29 -2.10 -17.18 4.85
CA GLY A 29 -2.21 -16.58 6.16
C GLY A 29 -2.38 -15.05 6.17
N TRP A 30 -1.95 -14.44 7.27
CA TRP A 30 -2.07 -13.01 7.52
C TRP A 30 -0.84 -12.27 7.02
N ASN A 31 -1.05 -11.13 6.35
CA ASN A 31 0.03 -10.24 5.96
C ASN A 31 -0.02 -8.95 6.77
N ARG A 32 1.13 -8.55 7.33
CA ARG A 32 1.28 -7.24 7.95
C ARG A 32 1.59 -6.20 6.87
N LEU A 33 0.63 -5.33 6.60
CA LEU A 33 0.83 -4.14 5.79
C LEU A 33 1.30 -2.98 6.66
N THR A 34 2.37 -2.30 6.27
CA THR A 34 2.79 -1.03 6.89
C THR A 34 2.85 0.05 5.81
N ILE A 35 2.30 1.22 6.12
CA ILE A 35 2.27 2.37 5.22
C ILE A 35 2.77 3.59 6.02
N SER A 36 3.69 4.34 5.43
CA SER A 36 4.14 5.64 5.92
C SER A 36 3.88 6.66 4.83
N ALA A 37 3.04 7.64 5.12
CA ALA A 37 2.81 8.80 4.25
C ALA A 37 3.24 10.05 5.02
N LYS A 38 4.38 10.63 4.66
CA LYS A 38 4.94 11.85 5.29
C LYS A 38 5.26 12.87 4.21
N GLY A 39 4.60 14.03 4.26
CA GLY A 39 4.65 15.00 3.15
C GLY A 39 4.17 14.35 1.86
N ASN A 40 4.93 14.48 0.78
CA ASN A 40 4.65 13.82 -0.50
C ASN A 40 5.36 12.46 -0.64
N VAL A 41 5.97 11.91 0.41
CA VAL A 41 6.68 10.63 0.35
C VAL A 41 5.82 9.53 0.95
N VAL A 42 5.53 8.51 0.14
CA VAL A 42 4.81 7.30 0.54
C VAL A 42 5.74 6.10 0.48
N LYS A 43 5.87 5.39 1.60
CA LYS A 43 6.62 4.14 1.71
C LYS A 43 5.71 3.02 2.19
N THR A 44 5.88 1.83 1.64
CA THR A 44 5.08 0.66 2.00
C THR A 44 5.95 -0.57 2.26
N TRP A 45 5.45 -1.44 3.13
CA TRP A 45 6.07 -2.73 3.45
C TRP A 45 5.01 -3.82 3.56
N VAL A 46 5.38 -5.02 3.12
CA VAL A 46 4.60 -6.26 3.35
C VAL A 46 5.47 -7.20 4.16
N ASN A 47 4.97 -7.63 5.33
CA ASN A 47 5.69 -8.51 6.26
C ASN A 47 7.09 -7.99 6.62
N GLY A 48 7.27 -6.66 6.67
CA GLY A 48 8.55 -6.01 6.97
C GLY A 48 9.47 -5.80 5.77
N VAL A 49 9.20 -6.45 4.63
CA VAL A 49 9.96 -6.27 3.38
C VAL A 49 9.53 -4.96 2.70
N PRO A 50 10.45 -4.04 2.37
CA PRO A 50 10.13 -2.82 1.63
C PRO A 50 9.53 -3.12 0.25
N VAL A 51 8.47 -2.41 -0.12
CA VAL A 51 7.76 -2.62 -1.40
C VAL A 51 7.81 -1.39 -2.28
N ALA A 52 7.44 -0.22 -1.77
CA ALA A 52 7.43 1.00 -2.56
C ALA A 52 8.09 2.15 -1.79
N HIS A 53 8.78 2.99 -2.55
CA HIS A 53 9.20 4.34 -2.15
C HIS A 53 8.77 5.27 -3.27
N TRP A 54 7.62 5.90 -3.09
CA TRP A 54 7.00 6.77 -4.08
C TRP A 54 7.02 8.21 -3.58
N VAL A 55 7.43 9.13 -4.46
CA VAL A 55 7.36 10.56 -4.25
C VAL A 55 6.21 11.06 -5.12
N ASP A 56 5.10 11.43 -4.46
CA ASP A 56 3.91 12.00 -5.09
C ASP A 56 4.17 13.45 -5.53
N ASP A 57 3.40 13.92 -6.50
CA ASP A 57 3.46 15.32 -6.95
C ASP A 57 2.77 16.29 -5.98
N GLY A 58 2.09 15.75 -4.96
CA GLY A 58 1.41 16.51 -3.91
C GLY A 58 -0.05 16.82 -4.21
N THR A 59 -0.60 16.33 -5.34
CA THR A 59 -2.00 16.53 -5.73
C THR A 59 -2.96 16.02 -4.66
N TYR A 60 -2.62 14.93 -3.95
CA TYR A 60 -3.49 14.26 -2.99
C TYR A 60 -2.93 14.25 -1.56
N ALA A 61 -2.69 15.43 -0.99
CA ALA A 61 -2.06 15.57 0.32
C ALA A 61 -2.92 15.13 1.53
N LYS A 62 -4.25 15.05 1.40
CA LYS A 62 -5.18 14.71 2.49
C LYS A 62 -6.33 13.84 2.00
N GLY A 63 -6.87 13.02 2.88
CA GLY A 63 -7.99 12.13 2.57
C GLY A 63 -8.38 11.24 3.74
N PHE A 64 -9.00 10.10 3.42
CA PHE A 64 -9.48 9.13 4.40
C PHE A 64 -8.81 7.77 4.18
N PHE A 65 -8.74 6.96 5.23
CA PHE A 65 -8.40 5.54 5.09
C PHE A 65 -9.63 4.75 4.67
N GLY A 66 -9.51 3.98 3.59
CA GLY A 66 -10.58 3.11 3.08
C GLY A 66 -10.08 1.68 2.91
N LEU A 67 -10.94 0.71 3.22
CA LEU A 67 -10.68 -0.71 3.00
C LEU A 67 -11.49 -1.15 1.78
N GLN A 68 -10.81 -1.42 0.68
CA GLN A 68 -11.46 -1.78 -0.57
C GLN A 68 -11.75 -3.28 -0.64
N ILE A 69 -12.97 -3.63 -1.04
CA ILE A 69 -13.30 -4.95 -1.61
C ILE A 69 -13.50 -4.73 -3.11
N HIS A 70 -12.60 -5.26 -3.93
CA HIS A 70 -12.76 -5.19 -5.38
C HIS A 70 -13.90 -6.11 -5.84
N GLN A 71 -14.61 -5.71 -6.89
CA GLN A 71 -15.66 -6.55 -7.50
C GLN A 71 -15.08 -7.90 -7.93
N GLY A 72 -15.83 -8.98 -7.66
CA GLY A 72 -15.49 -10.36 -8.00
C GLY A 72 -16.71 -11.27 -7.83
N LYS A 73 -16.59 -12.55 -8.24
CA LYS A 73 -17.72 -13.51 -8.15
C LYS A 73 -18.03 -13.92 -6.71
N GLN A 74 -17.00 -14.29 -5.95
CA GLN A 74 -17.08 -14.66 -4.53
C GLN A 74 -15.70 -14.51 -3.89
N GLY A 75 -15.64 -14.16 -2.61
CA GLY A 75 -14.40 -14.03 -1.87
C GLY A 75 -14.61 -13.45 -0.48
N LYS A 76 -13.60 -13.62 0.38
CA LYS A 76 -13.57 -13.04 1.72
C LYS A 76 -12.26 -12.29 1.91
N VAL A 77 -12.36 -11.02 2.29
CA VAL A 77 -11.22 -10.20 2.68
C VAL A 77 -11.38 -9.88 4.16
N LEU A 78 -10.31 -10.03 4.93
CA LEU A 78 -10.30 -9.83 6.37
C LEU A 78 -9.22 -8.82 6.72
N TRP A 79 -9.56 -7.90 7.62
CA TRP A 79 -8.61 -6.98 8.23
C TRP A 79 -8.71 -7.09 9.75
N LYS A 80 -7.58 -6.97 10.42
CA LYS A 80 -7.50 -6.91 11.89
C LYS A 80 -6.35 -6.00 12.30
N ASP A 81 -6.36 -5.57 13.56
CA ASP A 81 -5.27 -4.79 14.16
C ASP A 81 -4.92 -3.50 13.42
N ILE A 82 -5.93 -2.83 12.85
CA ILE A 82 -5.76 -1.55 12.15
C ILE A 82 -5.41 -0.47 13.17
N ARG A 83 -4.25 0.17 13.00
CA ARG A 83 -3.75 1.24 13.86
C ARG A 83 -3.28 2.38 12.99
N VAL A 84 -3.52 3.61 13.46
CA VAL A 84 -3.08 4.85 12.82
C VAL A 84 -2.30 5.65 13.83
N LYS A 85 -1.19 6.22 13.39
CA LYS A 85 -0.38 7.16 14.16
C LYS A 85 -0.12 8.38 13.29
N GLU A 86 -0.44 9.55 13.82
CA GLU A 86 -0.08 10.81 13.18
C GLU A 86 1.44 10.99 13.19
N LEU A 87 1.99 11.42 12.06
CA LEU A 87 3.41 11.70 11.90
C LEU A 87 3.61 13.21 12.07
N SER A 88 4.59 13.62 12.87
CA SER A 88 4.92 15.04 13.02
C SER A 88 5.35 15.63 11.67
N ALA A 89 4.86 16.83 11.38
CA ALA A 89 5.51 17.70 10.41
C ALA A 89 6.89 18.05 10.98
N GLU A 90 7.95 17.85 10.19
CA GLU A 90 9.22 18.54 10.43
C GLU A 90 9.11 19.96 9.88
#